data_AF-A0A9D6LZ65-F1
#
_entry.id   AF-A0A9D6LZ65-F1
#
_cell.length_a   1.000
_cell.length_b   1.000
_cell.length_c   1.000
_cell.angle_alpha   90.00
_cell.angle_beta   90.00
_cell.angle_gamma   90.00
#
_symmetry.space_group_name_H-M   'P 1'
#
loop_
_entity.id
_entity.type
_entity.pdbx_description
1 polymer ?
#
loop_
_entity_poly.entity_id
_entity_poly.type
_entity_poly.pdbx_seq_one_letter_code
_entity_poly.pdbx_strand_id
1 'polypeptide(L)'
;METRSYCFVLDHGLSAAGVWLKAIAAPVTAPATVILNDKGKKAAAAEVSDRVNRGEQVLAVDLLFTGDGAPQKPGPSDYTQMLASVGERPLGMEAAQLVGLARWLSKISGGRQVRLETTGIRSQVAARVAAALEPGLFSAVVVRDGMPSLRHLLDAPVEYQDAPDLFCLDLFKEFDLDRLAEMAMPGGRESR
;
A
#
# COMPACT_ATOMS: atom_id res chain seq x y z
N MET A 1 23.88 -8.65 -4.62
CA MET A 1 22.52 -8.28 -4.16
C MET A 1 21.92 -9.49 -3.49
N GLU A 2 21.18 -9.29 -2.40
CA GLU A 2 20.38 -10.33 -1.76
C GLU A 2 18.91 -10.11 -2.15
N THR A 3 18.23 -11.20 -2.55
CA THR A 3 16.82 -11.17 -2.95
C THR A 3 16.11 -12.36 -2.32
N ARG A 4 15.00 -12.09 -1.63
CA ARG A 4 14.17 -13.11 -0.99
C ARG A 4 12.71 -12.90 -1.37
N SER A 5 12.09 -13.94 -1.91
CA SER A 5 10.66 -13.95 -2.19
C SER A 5 9.90 -14.49 -0.99
N TYR A 6 8.80 -13.82 -0.62
CA TYR A 6 7.96 -14.15 0.51
C TYR A 6 6.51 -14.30 0.07
N CYS A 7 5.84 -15.32 0.64
CA CYS A 7 4.40 -15.35 0.79
C CYS A 7 4.11 -14.99 2.24
N PHE A 8 3.62 -13.78 2.49
CA PHE A 8 3.22 -13.35 3.82
C PHE A 8 1.83 -13.91 4.12
N VAL A 9 1.66 -14.49 5.31
CA VAL A 9 0.36 -14.96 5.81
C VAL A 9 0.01 -14.08 7.00
N LEU A 10 -1.14 -13.40 6.92
CA LEU A 10 -1.61 -12.51 7.97
C LEU A 10 -2.63 -13.23 8.86
N ASP A 11 -2.81 -12.76 10.09
CA ASP A 11 -3.66 -13.40 11.12
C ASP A 11 -5.14 -13.52 10.69
N HIS A 12 -5.58 -12.67 9.77
CA HIS A 12 -6.94 -12.67 9.20
C HIS A 12 -7.07 -13.60 7.98
N GLY A 13 -6.09 -14.46 7.72
CA GLY A 13 -6.12 -15.49 6.67
C GLY A 13 -5.81 -14.99 5.25
N LEU A 14 -5.62 -13.69 5.05
CA LEU A 14 -5.13 -13.14 3.78
C LEU A 14 -3.63 -13.35 3.61
N SER A 15 -3.19 -13.30 2.36
CA SER A 15 -1.77 -13.36 2.01
C SER A 15 -1.35 -12.23 1.07
N ALA A 16 -0.05 -11.94 1.08
CA ALA A 16 0.55 -10.98 0.17
C ALA A 16 1.86 -11.56 -0.41
N ALA A 17 2.06 -11.39 -1.71
CA ALA A 17 3.26 -11.83 -2.40
C ALA A 17 4.25 -10.66 -2.49
N GLY A 18 5.43 -10.81 -1.87
CA GLY A 18 6.43 -9.75 -1.85
C GLY A 18 7.83 -10.24 -2.16
N VAL A 19 8.66 -9.34 -2.66
CA VAL A 19 10.09 -9.57 -2.84
C VAL A 19 10.84 -8.53 -2.03
N TRP A 20 11.72 -9.01 -1.16
CA TRP A 20 12.60 -8.17 -0.36
C TRP A 20 14.00 -8.19 -0.95
N LEU A 21 14.57 -6.99 -1.16
CA LEU A 21 15.83 -6.77 -1.84
C LEU A 21 16.73 -5.84 -1.02
N LYS A 22 18.01 -6.18 -0.93
CA LYS A 22 19.04 -5.28 -0.38
C LYS A 22 20.42 -5.61 -0.92
N ALA A 23 21.37 -4.68 -0.80
CA ALA A 23 22.78 -5.03 -1.02
C ALA A 23 23.24 -6.05 0.04
N ILE A 24 24.14 -6.98 -0.32
CA ILE A 24 24.65 -7.99 0.63
C ILE A 24 25.37 -7.31 1.81
N ALA A 25 26.07 -6.21 1.52
CA ALA A 25 26.76 -5.39 2.52
C ALA A 25 25.84 -4.39 3.25
N ALA A 26 24.55 -4.29 2.90
CA ALA A 26 23.66 -3.35 3.56
C ALA A 26 23.46 -3.75 5.04
N PRO A 27 23.66 -2.82 5.99
CA PRO A 27 23.42 -3.11 7.40
C PRO A 27 21.94 -3.39 7.65
N VAL A 28 21.65 -4.15 8.71
CA VAL A 28 20.26 -4.43 9.14
C VAL A 28 19.47 -3.15 9.40
N THR A 29 20.14 -2.07 9.82
CA THR A 29 19.52 -0.76 10.11
C THR A 29 19.44 0.16 8.90
N ALA A 30 19.81 -0.30 7.69
CA ALA A 30 19.67 0.47 6.47
C ALA A 30 18.20 0.92 6.29
N PRO A 31 17.96 2.13 5.76
CA PRO A 31 16.60 2.63 5.54
C PRO A 31 15.77 1.60 4.77
N ALA A 32 14.52 1.44 5.19
CA ALA A 32 13.60 0.46 4.61
C ALA A 32 12.48 1.16 3.86
N THR A 33 12.19 0.67 2.65
CA THR A 33 11.16 1.22 1.76
C THR A 33 10.22 0.11 1.29
N VAL A 34 8.91 0.32 1.46
CA VAL A 34 7.86 -0.50 0.81
C VAL A 34 7.47 0.18 -0.50
N ILE A 35 7.37 -0.59 -1.58
CA ILE A 35 6.98 -0.10 -2.90
C ILE A 35 5.74 -0.85 -3.39
N LEU A 36 4.71 -0.07 -3.76
CA LEU A 36 3.48 -0.53 -4.38
C LEU A 36 3.35 0.06 -5.79
N ASN A 37 2.71 -0.69 -6.68
CA ASN A 37 2.40 -0.23 -8.02
C ASN A 37 1.09 -0.87 -8.48
N ASP A 38 0.16 -0.09 -9.01
CA ASP A 38 -1.16 -0.57 -9.46
C ASP A 38 -1.06 -1.62 -10.58
N LYS A 39 0.06 -1.65 -11.33
CA LYS A 39 0.38 -2.66 -12.34
C LYS A 39 1.13 -3.88 -11.76
N GLY A 40 1.21 -3.96 -10.43
CA GLY A 40 1.92 -4.99 -9.68
C GLY A 40 3.42 -4.73 -9.53
N LYS A 41 4.05 -5.42 -8.58
CA LYS A 41 5.46 -5.26 -8.18
C LYS A 41 6.46 -5.45 -9.32
N LYS A 42 6.10 -6.19 -10.39
CA LYS A 42 6.93 -6.33 -11.60
C LYS A 42 7.10 -5.00 -12.34
N ALA A 43 6.09 -4.13 -12.30
CA ALA A 43 6.15 -2.80 -12.90
C ALA A 43 6.98 -1.81 -12.05
N ALA A 44 7.25 -2.13 -10.78
CA ALA A 44 8.02 -1.30 -9.85
C ALA A 44 9.56 -1.49 -9.97
N ALA A 45 10.04 -2.15 -11.02
CA ALA A 45 11.45 -2.55 -11.14
C ALA A 45 12.42 -1.34 -11.11
N ALA A 46 12.01 -0.21 -11.70
CA ALA A 46 12.83 1.00 -11.72
C ALA A 46 12.95 1.62 -10.33
N GLU A 47 11.85 1.74 -9.60
CA GLU A 47 11.80 2.29 -8.24
C GLU A 47 12.56 1.38 -7.27
N VAL A 48 12.40 0.06 -7.40
CA VAL A 48 13.18 -0.93 -6.63
C VAL A 48 14.68 -0.76 -6.88
N SER A 49 15.09 -0.64 -8.14
CA SER A 49 16.50 -0.48 -8.51
C SER A 49 17.08 0.82 -7.95
N ASP A 50 16.40 1.96 -8.09
CA ASP A 50 16.85 3.24 -7.54
C ASP A 50 17.08 3.16 -6.03
N ARG A 51 16.14 2.59 -5.29
CA ARG A 51 16.20 2.48 -3.83
C ARG A 51 17.31 1.55 -3.35
N VAL A 52 17.46 0.37 -3.98
CA VAL A 52 18.57 -0.55 -3.67
C VAL A 52 19.93 0.10 -3.98
N ASN A 53 20.04 0.87 -5.08
CA ASN A 53 21.27 1.59 -5.42
C ASN A 53 21.63 2.70 -4.42
N ARG A 54 20.66 3.22 -3.67
CA ARG A 54 20.87 4.14 -2.53
C ARG A 54 21.28 3.42 -1.24
N GLY A 55 21.42 2.10 -1.27
CA GLY A 55 21.78 1.28 -0.11
C GLY A 55 20.59 0.98 0.81
N GLU A 56 19.36 1.20 0.34
CA GLU A 56 18.14 0.90 1.10
C GLU A 56 17.77 -0.59 1.03
N GLN A 57 16.95 -1.02 1.98
CA GLN A 57 16.22 -2.29 1.96
C GLN A 57 14.85 -2.04 1.33
N VAL A 58 14.47 -2.83 0.35
CA VAL A 58 13.25 -2.60 -0.44
C VAL A 58 12.34 -3.81 -0.36
N LEU A 59 11.08 -3.60 0.00
CA LEU A 59 10.01 -4.58 -0.10
C LEU A 59 9.04 -4.16 -1.20
N ALA A 60 9.11 -4.80 -2.36
CA ALA A 60 8.11 -4.64 -3.42
C ALA A 60 7.02 -5.69 -3.22
N VAL A 61 5.77 -5.28 -3.10
CA VAL A 61 4.66 -6.18 -2.73
C VAL A 61 3.41 -5.95 -3.57
N ASP A 62 2.73 -7.05 -3.86
CA ASP A 62 1.39 -7.06 -4.41
C ASP A 62 0.39 -7.23 -3.25
N LEU A 63 -0.43 -6.20 -3.00
CA LEU A 63 -1.57 -6.29 -2.10
C LEU A 63 -2.72 -7.06 -2.76
N LEU A 64 -3.76 -7.33 -1.99
CA LEU A 64 -5.00 -7.91 -2.49
C LEU A 64 -5.47 -7.18 -3.77
N PHE A 65 -6.01 -7.93 -4.73
CA PHE A 65 -6.55 -7.38 -5.99
C PHE A 65 -5.55 -6.67 -6.91
N THR A 66 -4.25 -6.80 -6.68
CA THR A 66 -3.19 -6.21 -7.51
C THR A 66 -2.11 -7.24 -7.83
N GLY A 67 -1.56 -7.21 -9.05
CA GLY A 67 -0.45 -8.09 -9.45
C GLY A 67 -0.72 -9.59 -9.18
N ASP A 68 0.19 -10.26 -8.48
CA ASP A 68 0.04 -11.68 -8.12
C ASP A 68 -1.09 -11.92 -7.08
N GLY A 69 -1.57 -10.87 -6.40
CA GLY A 69 -2.72 -10.91 -5.47
C GLY A 69 -4.08 -10.73 -6.15
N ALA A 70 -4.10 -10.56 -7.49
CA ALA A 70 -5.33 -10.39 -8.25
C ALA A 70 -5.93 -11.75 -8.70
N PRO A 71 -7.19 -12.06 -8.34
CA PRO A 71 -7.87 -13.25 -8.85
C PRO A 71 -8.07 -13.16 -10.36
N GLN A 72 -7.99 -14.30 -11.04
CA GLN A 72 -8.07 -14.37 -12.50
C GLN A 72 -9.49 -14.57 -13.02
N LYS A 73 -10.24 -15.52 -12.43
CA LYS A 73 -11.63 -15.83 -12.80
C LYS A 73 -12.42 -16.31 -11.57
N PRO A 74 -13.48 -15.61 -11.15
CA PRO A 74 -13.87 -14.28 -11.60
C PRO A 74 -12.81 -13.20 -11.27
N GLY A 75 -12.91 -12.01 -11.85
CA GLY A 75 -11.88 -10.98 -11.77
C GLY A 75 -11.90 -10.20 -10.45
N PRO A 76 -10.97 -9.26 -10.24
CA PRO A 76 -10.91 -8.46 -9.01
C PRO A 76 -12.21 -7.70 -8.73
N SER A 77 -12.85 -7.13 -9.76
CA SER A 77 -14.13 -6.41 -9.63
C SER A 77 -15.27 -7.26 -9.08
N ASP A 78 -15.33 -8.54 -9.46
CA ASP A 78 -16.40 -9.43 -9.01
C ASP A 78 -16.23 -9.79 -7.53
N TYR A 79 -14.98 -10.06 -7.11
CA TYR A 79 -14.67 -10.37 -5.71
C TYR A 79 -14.82 -9.15 -4.80
N THR A 80 -14.43 -7.97 -5.25
CA THR A 80 -14.64 -6.72 -4.51
C THR A 80 -16.12 -6.39 -4.35
N GLN A 81 -16.94 -6.62 -5.39
CA GLN A 81 -18.40 -6.50 -5.30
C GLN A 81 -19.01 -7.54 -4.35
N MET A 82 -18.53 -8.78 -4.39
CA MET A 82 -18.94 -9.82 -3.44
C MET A 82 -18.62 -9.41 -1.99
N LEU A 83 -17.40 -8.94 -1.72
CA LEU A 83 -17.01 -8.44 -0.40
C LEU A 83 -17.89 -7.27 0.05
N ALA A 84 -18.18 -6.33 -0.85
CA ALA A 84 -19.06 -5.20 -0.55
C ALA A 84 -20.46 -5.65 -0.11
N SER A 85 -20.99 -6.75 -0.70
CA SER A 85 -22.33 -7.27 -0.38
C SER A 85 -22.44 -7.89 1.02
N VAL A 86 -21.32 -8.33 1.61
CA VAL A 86 -21.26 -8.82 3.00
C VAL A 86 -20.80 -7.73 3.99
N GLY A 87 -20.73 -6.47 3.55
CA GLY A 87 -20.35 -5.33 4.38
C GLY A 87 -18.84 -5.09 4.48
N GLU A 88 -18.02 -5.93 3.88
CA GLU A 88 -16.57 -5.78 3.88
C GLU A 88 -16.09 -4.70 2.91
N ARG A 89 -14.89 -4.16 3.13
CA ARG A 89 -14.31 -3.09 2.30
C ARG A 89 -12.88 -3.45 1.85
N PRO A 90 -12.68 -3.73 0.55
CA PRO A 90 -11.37 -4.08 -0.02
C PRO A 90 -10.23 -3.13 0.38
N LEU A 91 -10.46 -1.83 0.29
CA LEU A 91 -9.47 -0.81 0.66
C LEU A 91 -8.98 -0.94 2.11
N GLY A 92 -9.87 -1.27 3.04
CA GLY A 92 -9.51 -1.51 4.44
C GLY A 92 -8.63 -2.74 4.62
N MET A 93 -8.90 -3.80 3.85
CA MET A 93 -8.08 -5.03 3.84
C MET A 93 -6.69 -4.77 3.28
N GLU A 94 -6.59 -4.04 2.16
CA GLU A 94 -5.31 -3.64 1.56
C GLU A 94 -4.49 -2.77 2.53
N ALA A 95 -5.13 -1.80 3.19
CA ALA A 95 -4.47 -0.97 4.20
C ALA A 95 -3.97 -1.81 5.39
N ALA A 96 -4.77 -2.77 5.87
CA ALA A 96 -4.37 -3.68 6.95
C ALA A 96 -3.20 -4.58 6.54
N GLN A 97 -3.20 -5.10 5.32
CA GLN A 97 -2.07 -5.85 4.76
C GLN A 97 -0.80 -5.01 4.74
N LEU A 98 -0.91 -3.78 4.24
CA LEU A 98 0.20 -2.86 4.16
C LEU A 98 0.77 -2.51 5.53
N VAL A 99 -0.07 -2.25 6.53
CA VAL A 99 0.36 -2.03 7.92
C VAL A 99 1.11 -3.23 8.47
N GLY A 100 0.59 -4.44 8.28
CA GLY A 100 1.25 -5.68 8.75
C GLY A 100 2.63 -5.87 8.13
N LEU A 101 2.73 -5.67 6.81
CA LEU A 101 3.98 -5.77 6.06
C LEU A 101 4.99 -4.70 6.47
N ALA A 102 4.54 -3.45 6.65
CA ALA A 102 5.38 -2.35 7.08
C ALA A 102 5.89 -2.55 8.52
N ARG A 103 5.06 -3.05 9.44
CA ARG A 103 5.48 -3.43 10.81
C ARG A 103 6.51 -4.55 10.79
N TRP A 104 6.30 -5.58 9.96
CA TRP A 104 7.28 -6.64 9.77
C TRP A 104 8.61 -6.09 9.25
N LEU A 105 8.59 -5.26 8.21
CA LEU A 105 9.78 -4.66 7.63
C LEU A 105 10.51 -3.75 8.62
N SER A 106 9.77 -2.94 9.38
CA SER A 106 10.29 -2.11 10.47
C SER A 106 11.03 -2.96 11.51
N LYS A 107 10.40 -4.04 11.99
CA LYS A 107 10.98 -4.95 12.99
C LYS A 107 12.29 -5.57 12.53
N ILE A 108 12.34 -6.08 11.29
CA ILE A 108 13.57 -6.68 10.76
C ILE A 108 14.63 -5.62 10.39
N SER A 109 14.24 -4.34 10.30
CA SER A 109 15.12 -3.21 9.96
C SER A 109 15.52 -2.37 11.18
N GLY A 110 15.52 -2.98 12.37
CA GLY A 110 15.93 -2.31 13.62
C GLY A 110 14.89 -1.40 14.25
N GLY A 111 13.59 -1.60 13.96
CA GLY A 111 12.47 -0.87 14.56
C GLY A 111 12.34 0.57 14.07
N ARG A 112 12.90 0.90 12.90
CA ARG A 112 12.82 2.24 12.31
C ARG A 112 11.51 2.42 11.54
N GLN A 113 11.09 3.66 11.39
CA GLN A 113 10.02 4.01 10.46
C GLN A 113 10.36 3.60 9.04
N VAL A 114 9.35 3.17 8.31
CA VAL A 114 9.49 2.66 6.94
C VAL A 114 9.03 3.74 5.96
N ARG A 115 9.75 3.91 4.86
CA ARG A 115 9.29 4.77 3.76
C ARG A 115 8.29 3.99 2.90
N LEU A 116 7.25 4.64 2.42
CA LEU A 116 6.25 4.05 1.54
C LEU A 116 6.24 4.79 0.21
N GLU A 117 6.40 4.07 -0.89
CA GLU A 117 6.27 4.61 -2.24
C GLU A 117 5.16 3.89 -3.00
N THR A 118 4.31 4.65 -3.68
CA THR A 118 3.21 4.10 -4.49
C THR A 118 3.22 4.70 -5.89
N THR A 119 2.75 3.92 -6.86
CA THR A 119 2.54 4.37 -8.24
C THR A 119 1.14 3.97 -8.70
N GLY A 120 0.30 4.99 -8.97
CA GLY A 120 -1.10 4.83 -9.36
C GLY A 120 -2.09 5.22 -8.26
N ILE A 121 -3.35 5.39 -8.68
CA ILE A 121 -4.43 5.91 -7.84
C ILE A 121 -4.91 4.89 -6.79
N ARG A 122 -4.84 3.58 -7.06
CA ARG A 122 -5.36 2.55 -6.15
C ARG A 122 -4.44 2.40 -4.94
N SER A 123 -3.17 2.09 -5.20
CA SER A 123 -2.14 1.96 -4.17
C SER A 123 -1.93 3.26 -3.37
N GLN A 124 -2.13 4.43 -3.99
CA GLN A 124 -2.12 5.72 -3.28
C GLN A 124 -3.14 5.74 -2.13
N VAL A 125 -4.40 5.37 -2.36
CA VAL A 125 -5.43 5.46 -1.32
C VAL A 125 -5.14 4.45 -0.22
N ALA A 126 -4.79 3.21 -0.56
CA ALA A 126 -4.40 2.20 0.43
C ALA A 126 -3.23 2.67 1.31
N ALA A 127 -2.23 3.32 0.70
CA ALA A 127 -1.09 3.91 1.41
C ALA A 127 -1.48 5.05 2.35
N ARG A 128 -2.38 5.95 1.91
CA ARG A 128 -2.86 7.07 2.74
C ARG A 128 -3.69 6.57 3.92
N VAL A 129 -4.57 5.60 3.70
CA VAL A 129 -5.35 4.96 4.77
C VAL A 129 -4.42 4.25 5.77
N ALA A 130 -3.47 3.44 5.29
CA ALA A 130 -2.51 2.77 6.18
C ALA A 130 -1.69 3.77 7.01
N ALA A 131 -1.24 4.87 6.41
CA ALA A 131 -0.49 5.90 7.11
C ALA A 131 -1.34 6.67 8.13
N ALA A 132 -2.62 6.93 7.82
CA ALA A 132 -3.56 7.56 8.75
C ALA A 132 -3.91 6.64 9.93
N LEU A 133 -3.99 5.32 9.71
CA LEU A 133 -4.27 4.31 10.75
C LEU A 133 -3.08 4.08 11.70
N GLU A 134 -1.85 4.26 11.21
CA GLU A 134 -0.62 4.08 12.00
C GLU A 134 0.27 5.33 11.98
N PRO A 135 -0.16 6.45 12.61
CA PRO A 135 0.64 7.66 12.66
C PRO A 135 1.99 7.37 13.33
N GLY A 136 3.08 7.55 12.57
CA GLY A 136 4.43 7.27 13.03
C GLY A 136 5.00 5.91 12.66
N LEU A 137 4.28 5.05 11.93
CA LEU A 137 4.89 3.86 11.29
C LEU A 137 5.71 4.23 10.05
N PHE A 138 5.22 5.21 9.29
CA PHE A 138 5.83 5.62 8.03
C PHE A 138 6.64 6.91 8.18
N SER A 139 7.87 6.92 7.67
CA SER A 139 8.72 8.12 7.66
C SER A 139 8.36 9.09 6.55
N ALA A 140 7.81 8.57 5.46
CA ALA A 140 7.28 9.33 4.33
C ALA A 140 6.34 8.46 3.50
N VAL A 141 5.32 9.09 2.90
CA VAL A 141 4.46 8.50 1.88
C VAL A 141 4.67 9.28 0.59
N VAL A 142 5.25 8.64 -0.43
CA VAL A 142 5.55 9.24 -1.73
C VAL A 142 4.70 8.60 -2.80
N VAL A 143 3.96 9.44 -3.53
CA VAL A 143 2.99 9.02 -4.52
C VAL A 143 3.44 9.48 -5.89
N ARG A 144 3.45 8.57 -6.86
CA ARG A 144 3.64 8.84 -8.29
C ARG A 144 2.36 8.48 -9.03
N ASP A 145 2.03 9.23 -10.06
CA ASP A 145 0.84 8.99 -10.90
C ASP A 145 -0.46 8.81 -10.08
N GLY A 146 -0.56 9.55 -8.98
CA GLY A 146 -1.74 9.58 -8.12
C GLY A 146 -2.79 10.59 -8.58
N MET A 147 -3.94 10.56 -7.93
CA MET A 147 -5.01 11.54 -8.09
C MET A 147 -4.92 12.63 -7.01
N PRO A 148 -5.40 13.86 -7.32
CA PRO A 148 -5.35 14.97 -6.37
C PRO A 148 -6.41 14.90 -5.27
N SER A 149 -7.52 14.20 -5.51
CA SER A 149 -8.65 14.08 -4.59
C SER A 149 -9.47 12.85 -4.96
N LEU A 150 -10.18 12.24 -4.00
CA LEU A 150 -11.17 11.19 -4.24
C LEU A 150 -12.32 11.68 -5.14
N ARG A 151 -12.58 13.00 -5.19
CA ARG A 151 -13.50 13.61 -6.15
C ARG A 151 -13.15 13.29 -7.60
N HIS A 152 -11.88 13.06 -7.89
CA HIS A 152 -11.43 12.66 -9.22
C HIS A 152 -12.16 11.42 -9.75
N LEU A 153 -12.53 10.48 -8.87
CA LEU A 153 -13.28 9.26 -9.25
C LEU A 153 -14.72 9.55 -9.69
N LEU A 154 -15.26 10.71 -9.31
CA LEU A 154 -16.60 11.16 -9.70
C LEU A 154 -16.56 12.06 -10.93
N ASP A 155 -15.55 12.93 -10.99
CA ASP A 155 -15.40 13.91 -12.07
C ASP A 155 -14.80 13.27 -13.34
N ALA A 156 -13.90 12.29 -13.18
CA ALA A 156 -13.39 11.47 -14.27
C ALA A 156 -14.22 10.19 -14.41
N PRO A 157 -14.43 9.67 -15.63
CA PRO A 157 -15.17 8.43 -15.86
C PRO A 157 -14.29 7.21 -15.52
N VAL A 158 -13.86 7.08 -14.27
CA VAL A 158 -13.17 5.87 -13.80
C VAL A 158 -14.23 4.79 -13.62
N GLU A 159 -14.16 3.74 -14.44
CA GLU A 159 -15.10 2.64 -14.35
C GLU A 159 -14.86 1.81 -13.09
N TYR A 160 -15.92 1.23 -12.54
CA TYR A 160 -15.82 0.38 -11.35
C TYR A 160 -14.81 -0.75 -11.53
N GLN A 161 -14.72 -1.32 -12.73
CA GLN A 161 -13.84 -2.47 -12.99
C GLN A 161 -12.36 -2.08 -12.98
N ASP A 162 -12.03 -0.80 -13.17
CA ASP A 162 -10.65 -0.32 -13.23
C ASP A 162 -10.07 -0.03 -11.83
N ALA A 163 -10.92 0.35 -10.87
CA ALA A 163 -10.49 0.71 -9.51
C ALA A 163 -11.54 0.32 -8.43
N PRO A 164 -11.96 -0.96 -8.36
CA PRO A 164 -13.13 -1.35 -7.56
C PRO A 164 -12.97 -1.16 -6.05
N ASP A 165 -11.75 -1.28 -5.53
CA ASP A 165 -11.37 -1.01 -4.15
C ASP A 165 -11.55 0.45 -3.75
N LEU A 166 -11.46 1.39 -4.70
CA LEU A 166 -11.64 2.81 -4.43
C LEU A 166 -13.10 3.22 -4.25
N PHE A 167 -14.05 2.39 -4.69
CA PHE A 167 -15.49 2.58 -4.46
C PHE A 167 -15.90 2.13 -3.05
N CYS A 168 -15.17 2.61 -2.05
CA CYS A 168 -15.45 2.39 -0.64
C CYS A 168 -16.60 3.30 -0.20
N LEU A 169 -17.77 2.70 0.08
CA LEU A 169 -18.98 3.43 0.47
C LEU A 169 -18.70 4.41 1.61
N ASP A 170 -19.18 5.64 1.44
CA ASP A 170 -19.12 6.75 2.41
C ASP A 170 -17.73 7.30 2.75
N LEU A 171 -16.63 6.71 2.23
CA LEU A 171 -15.28 7.22 2.51
C LEU A 171 -15.14 8.70 2.14
N PHE A 172 -15.59 9.08 0.94
CA PHE A 172 -15.48 10.46 0.46
C PHE A 172 -16.42 11.46 1.17
N LYS A 173 -17.41 10.99 1.93
CA LYS A 173 -18.27 11.88 2.74
C LYS A 173 -17.49 12.45 3.93
N GLU A 174 -16.57 11.67 4.47
CA GLU A 174 -15.86 11.97 5.72
C GLU A 174 -14.38 12.29 5.49
N PHE A 175 -13.77 11.76 4.43
CA PHE A 175 -12.34 11.87 4.17
C PHE A 175 -12.02 12.19 2.72
N ASP A 176 -10.96 12.96 2.53
CA ASP A 176 -10.24 13.07 1.26
C ASP A 176 -8.74 12.84 1.50
N LEU A 177 -7.94 12.79 0.43
CA LEU A 177 -6.52 12.47 0.46
C LEU A 177 -5.71 13.41 1.35
N ASP A 178 -6.06 14.70 1.36
CA ASP A 178 -5.41 15.70 2.23
C ASP A 178 -5.70 15.42 3.70
N ARG A 179 -6.94 15.07 4.04
CA ARG A 179 -7.33 14.74 5.43
C ARG A 179 -6.63 13.47 5.91
N LEU A 180 -6.52 12.45 5.07
CA LEU A 180 -5.75 11.24 5.38
C LEU A 180 -4.26 11.55 5.58
N ALA A 181 -3.70 12.47 4.78
CA ALA A 181 -2.32 12.91 4.94
C ALA A 181 -2.10 13.68 6.25
N GLU A 182 -3.05 14.53 6.67
CA GLU A 182 -3.01 15.21 7.97
C GLU A 182 -3.02 14.22 9.13
N MET A 183 -3.89 13.21 9.09
CA MET A 183 -4.00 12.18 10.12
C MET A 183 -2.73 11.33 10.25
N ALA A 184 -2.00 11.14 9.15
CA ALA A 184 -0.74 10.40 9.13
C ALA A 184 0.43 11.13 9.82
N MET A 185 0.29 12.42 10.11
CA MET A 185 1.35 13.19 10.75
C MET A 185 1.52 12.76 12.23
N PRO A 186 2.76 12.60 12.72
CA PRO A 186 3.00 12.26 14.13
C PRO A 186 2.39 13.33 15.05
N GLY A 187 1.46 12.91 15.91
CA GLY A 187 0.75 13.82 16.82
C GLY A 187 -0.56 14.38 16.27
N GLY A 188 -1.21 13.69 15.31
CA GLY A 188 -2.54 14.00 14.80
C GLY A 188 -3.48 14.41 15.94
N ARG A 189 -3.84 15.69 15.98
CA ARG A 189 -4.67 16.28 17.03
C ARG A 189 -5.99 15.52 17.11
N GLU A 190 -6.35 15.05 18.30
CA GLU A 190 -7.75 14.85 18.68
C GLU A 190 -8.47 16.20 18.50
N SER A 191 -9.06 16.41 17.32
CA SER A 191 -10.06 17.46 17.14
C SER A 191 -11.36 16.96 17.73
N ARG A 192 -11.74 17.55 18.87
CA ARG A 192 -13.06 17.43 19.51
C ARG A 192 -14.21 17.74 18.55
#